data_AF-A0A845ZK70-F1
#
_entry.id   AF-A0A845ZK70-F1
#
_cell.length_a   1.000
_cell.length_b   1.000
_cell.length_c   1.000
_cell.angle_alpha   90.00
_cell.angle_beta   90.00
_cell.angle_gamma   90.00
#
_symmetry.space_group_name_H-M   'P 1'
#
loop_
_entity.id
_entity.type
_entity.pdbx_description
1 polymer ?
#
loop_
_entity_poly.entity_id
_entity_poly.type
_entity_poly.pdbx_seq_one_letter_code
_entity_poly.pdbx_strand_id
1 'polypeptide(L)' 'IPFFFNKEQLQSIVNRYKQQDPNSQVKIEVVPLEGVIKTLQDSNDQQLEKIVLVPSQESLKFLQGLSQNQLQRPNQ' A
#
# COMPACT_ATOMS: atom_id res chain seq x y z
N ILE A 1 -3.73 8.95 1.40
CA ILE A 1 -2.33 8.96 0.89
C ILE A 1 -1.86 7.52 0.81
N PRO A 2 -1.65 6.95 -0.39
CA PRO A 2 -1.27 5.55 -0.52
C PRO A 2 0.23 5.33 -0.31
N PHE A 3 0.57 4.36 0.54
CA PHE A 3 1.94 3.90 0.77
C PHE A 3 2.06 2.48 0.21
N PHE A 4 3.03 2.24 -0.67
CA PHE A 4 3.18 0.96 -1.37
C PHE A 4 4.33 0.16 -0.78
N PHE A 5 4.10 -1.12 -0.48
CA PHE A 5 5.18 -2.03 -0.07
C PHE A 5 6.07 -2.47 -1.24
N ASN A 6 5.57 -2.40 -2.48
CA ASN A 6 6.32 -2.76 -3.68
C ASN A 6 6.55 -1.52 -4.57
N LYS A 7 7.81 -1.28 -4.94
CA LYS A 7 8.25 -0.14 -5.75
C LYS A 7 7.68 -0.15 -7.18
N GLU A 8 7.57 -1.32 -7.79
CA GLU A 8 7.11 -1.48 -9.18
C GLU A 8 5.66 -1.02 -9.33
N GLN A 9 4.82 -1.34 -8.33
CA GLN A 9 3.44 -0.86 -8.27
C GLN A 9 3.37 0.67 -8.24
N LEU A 10 4.17 1.31 -7.40
CA LEU A 10 4.25 2.78 -7.34
C LEU A 10 4.77 3.35 -8.67
N GLN A 11 5.79 2.73 -9.26
CA GLN A 11 6.36 3.19 -10.52
C GLN A 11 5.34 3.20 -11.66
N SER A 12 4.48 2.17 -11.76
CA SER A 12 3.40 2.15 -12.75
C SER A 12 2.37 3.26 -12.57
N ILE A 13 2.14 3.73 -11.33
CA ILE A 13 1.26 4.86 -11.04
C ILE A 13 1.93 6.18 -11.41
N VAL A 14 3.18 6.36 -10.99
CA VAL A 14 3.98 7.55 -11.31
C VAL A 14 4.12 7.72 -12.83
N ASN A 15 4.37 6.64 -13.57
CA ASN A 15 4.49 6.70 -15.03
C ASN A 15 3.20 7.17 -15.69
N ARG A 16 2.04 6.65 -15.26
CA ARG A 16 0.73 7.09 -15.78
C ARG A 16 0.46 8.55 -15.46
N TYR A 17 0.80 9.00 -14.26
CA TYR A 17 0.64 10.39 -13.86
C TYR A 17 1.52 11.33 -14.70
N LYS A 18 2.80 10.99 -14.93
CA LYS A 18 3.71 11.75 -15.79
C LYS A 18 3.26 11.80 -17.26
N GLN A 19 2.57 10.77 -17.74
CA GLN A 19 1.97 10.79 -19.08
C GLN A 19 0.82 11.80 -19.19
N GLN A 20 0.06 12.00 -18.10
CA GLN A 20 -1.05 12.95 -18.06
C GLN A 20 -0.57 14.39 -17.86
N ASP A 21 0.46 14.60 -17.04
CA ASP A 21 1.09 15.89 -16.83
C ASP A 21 2.63 15.76 -16.90
N PRO A 22 3.22 16.00 -18.08
CA PRO A 22 4.67 15.89 -18.28
C PRO A 22 5.51 16.89 -17.47
N ASN A 23 4.92 18.01 -17.05
CA ASN A 23 5.62 19.03 -16.26
C ASN A 23 5.58 18.73 -14.75
N SER A 24 4.88 17.67 -14.35
CA SER A 24 4.76 17.30 -12.94
C SER A 24 6.09 16.84 -12.34
N GLN A 25 6.45 17.44 -11.19
CA GLN A 25 7.61 17.04 -10.42
C GLN A 25 7.23 15.97 -9.41
N VAL A 26 7.29 14.70 -9.85
CA VAL A 26 7.02 13.55 -8.97
C VAL A 26 8.33 12.96 -8.44
N LYS A 27 8.45 12.93 -7.10
CA LYS A 27 9.53 12.28 -6.38
C LYS A 27 9.00 11.07 -5.62
N ILE A 28 9.74 9.97 -5.69
CA ILE A 28 9.48 8.78 -4.86
C ILE A 28 10.32 8.91 -3.59
N GLU A 29 9.66 8.78 -2.44
CA GLU A 29 10.32 8.78 -1.14
C GLU A 29 10.20 7.40 -0.52
N VAL A 30 11.32 6.89 -0.02
CA VAL A 30 11.41 5.59 0.64
C VAL A 30 11.57 5.85 2.13
N VAL A 31 10.69 5.28 2.93
CA VAL A 31 10.72 5.40 4.39
C VAL A 31 10.64 4.01 5.03
N PRO A 32 11.32 3.77 6.16
CA PRO A 32 11.16 2.54 6.93
C PRO A 32 9.74 2.38 7.47
N LEU A 33 9.20 1.16 7.45
CA LEU A 33 7.84 0.89 7.91
C LEU A 33 7.68 1.20 9.40
N GLU A 34 8.69 0.87 10.20
CA GLU A 34 8.70 1.09 11.65
C GLU A 34 8.48 2.57 11.98
N GLY A 35 9.08 3.48 11.21
CA GLY A 35 8.90 4.92 11.36
C GLY A 35 7.47 5.36 11.01
N VAL A 36 6.88 4.78 9.96
CA VAL A 36 5.48 5.04 9.58
C VAL A 36 4.54 4.59 10.70
N ILE A 37 4.71 3.37 11.21
CA ILE A 37 3.87 2.82 12.28
C ILE A 37 4.00 3.66 13.55
N LYS A 38 5.23 4.01 13.96
CA LYS A 38 5.45 4.88 15.12
C LYS A 38 4.72 6.22 14.96
N THR A 39 4.81 6.82 13.77
CA THR A 39 4.14 8.10 13.49
C THR A 39 2.62 7.96 13.55
N LEU A 40 2.06 6.87 13.01
CA LEU A 40 0.62 6.59 13.05
C LEU A 40 0.11 6.35 14.49
N GLN A 41 0.96 5.82 15.38
CA GLN A 41 0.60 5.55 16.78
C GLN A 41 0.72 6.79 17.68
N ASP A 42 1.77 7.58 17.48
CA ASP A 42 2.13 8.66 18.42
C ASP A 42 1.49 10.02 18.04
N SER A 43 1.00 10.18 16.81
CA SER A 43 0.52 11.47 16.29
C SER A 43 -0.99 11.65 16.45
N ASN A 44 -1.41 12.88 16.72
CA ASN A 44 -2.82 13.29 16.75
C ASN A 44 -3.28 13.99 15.46
N ASP A 45 -2.47 13.95 14.40
CA ASP A 45 -2.80 14.57 13.12
C ASP A 45 -3.87 13.77 12.37
N GLN A 46 -5.07 14.35 12.25
CA GLN A 46 -6.21 13.74 11.53
C GLN A 46 -5.93 13.47 10.05
N GLN A 47 -4.92 14.10 9.44
CA GLN A 47 -4.55 13.78 8.06
C GLN A 47 -3.98 12.37 7.93
N LEU A 48 -3.40 11.82 8.99
CA LEU A 48 -2.81 10.48 9.00
C LEU A 48 -3.87 9.38 8.90
N GLU A 49 -5.11 9.63 9.31
CA GLU A 49 -6.23 8.69 9.16
C GLU A 49 -6.56 8.38 7.68
N LYS A 50 -6.10 9.23 6.76
CA LYS A 50 -6.28 9.04 5.31
C LYS A 50 -5.18 8.18 4.70
N ILE A 51 -4.19 7.74 5.47
CA ILE A 51 -3.11 6.89 4.98
C ILE A 51 -3.67 5.50 4.71
N VAL A 52 -3.33 4.96 3.54
CA VAL A 52 -3.70 3.60 3.13
C VAL A 52 -2.42 2.85 2.81
N LEU A 53 -2.20 1.73 3.50
CA LEU A 53 -1.10 0.81 3.22
C LEU A 53 -1.54 -0.16 2.12
N VAL A 54 -0.84 -0.15 0.99
CA VAL A 54 -1.16 -0.97 -0.19
C VAL A 54 -0.24 -2.20 -0.21
N PRO A 55 -0.76 -3.40 0.13
CA PRO A 55 0.01 -4.64 0.21
C PRO A 55 0.61 -5.06 -1.14
N SER A 56 1.62 -5.94 -1.09
CA SER A 56 2.17 -6.54 -2.31
C SER A 56 1.13 -7.43 -3.00
N GLN A 57 1.27 -7.62 -4.33
CA GLN A 57 0.38 -8.52 -5.07
C GLN A 57 0.47 -9.96 -4.57
N GLU A 58 1.66 -10.39 -4.15
CA GLU A 58 1.88 -11.70 -3.54
C GLU A 58 1.09 -11.84 -2.24
N SER A 59 1.13 -10.82 -1.37
CA SER A 59 0.36 -10.81 -0.12
C SER A 59 -1.14 -10.92 -0.39
N LEU A 60 -1.64 -10.21 -1.41
CA LEU A 60 -3.04 -10.29 -1.82
C LEU A 60 -3.40 -11.70 -2.31
N LYS A 61 -2.56 -12.32 -3.16
CA LYS A 61 -2.77 -13.71 -3.62
C LYS A 61 -2.77 -14.70 -2.47
N PHE A 62 -1.87 -14.53 -1.50
CA PHE A 62 -1.81 -15.35 -0.31
C PHE A 62 -3.11 -15.25 0.51
N LEU A 63 -3.61 -14.03 0.77
CA LEU A 63 -4.88 -13.81 1.49
C LEU A 63 -6.09 -14.41 0.76
N GLN A 64 -6.12 -14.33 -0.58
CA GLN A 64 -7.16 -14.97 -1.39
C GLN A 64 -7.13 -16.50 -1.24
N GLY A 65 -5.94 -17.11 -1.25
CA GLY A 65 -5.78 -18.55 -1.02
C GLY A 65 -6.23 -19.00 0.36
N LEU A 66 -5.94 -18.20 1.40
CA LEU A 66 -6.45 -18.47 2.76
C LEU A 66 -7.97 -18.42 2.85
N SER A 67 -8.57 -17.42 2.20
CA SER A 67 -10.03 -17.24 2.19
C SER A 67 -10.74 -18.42 1.50
N GLN A 68 -10.16 -18.91 0.40
CA GLN A 68 -10.66 -20.09 -0.31
C GLN A 68 -10.54 -21.37 0.53
N ASN A 69 -9.43 -21.54 1.26
CA ASN A 69 -9.24 -22.68 2.15
C ASN A 69 -10.19 -22.67 3.37
N GLN A 70 -10.64 -21.51 3.83
CA GLN A 70 -11.62 -21.41 4.92
C GLN A 70 -13.04 -21.76 4.45
N LEU A 71 -13.41 -21.38 3.23
CA LEU A 71 -14.71 -21.77 2.62
C LEU A 71 -14.80 -23.28 2.32
N GLN A 72 -13.66 -23.96 2.20
CA GLN A 72 -13.56 -25.41 1.96
C GLN A 72 -13.49 -26.25 3.25
N ARG A 73 -13.62 -25.63 4.44
CA ARG A 73 -13.84 -26.35 5.70
C ARG A 73 -15.31 -26.24 6.12
N PRO A 74 -16.23 -27.00 5.50
CA PRO A 74 -17.54 -27.18 6.09
C PRO A 74 -17.35 -27.95 7.41
N ASN A 75 -17.98 -27.46 8.49
CA ASN A 75 -18.15 -28.10 9.81
C ASN A 75 -17.48 -29.48 9.96
N GLN A 76 -16.35 -29.54 10.67
CA GLN A 76 -16.00 -30.71 11.46
C GLN A 76 -16.53 -30.53 12.87
#